data_AF-A0AAD0RV73-F1
#
_entry.id   AF-A0AAD0RV73-F1
#
_cell.length_a   1.000
_cell.length_b   1.000
_cell.length_c   1.000
_cell.angle_alpha   90.00
_cell.angle_beta   90.00
_cell.angle_gamma   90.00
#
_symmetry.space_group_name_H-M   'P 1'
#
loop_
_entity.id
_entity.type
_entity.pdbx_description
1 polymer ?
#
loop_
_entity_poly.entity_id
_entity_poly.type
_entity_poly.pdbx_seq_one_letter_code
_entity_poly.pdbx_strand_id
1 'polypeptide(L)'
;MQAPFEVKRLDLSDAALAARVLSLQLAAHRLEAEWLSYPHLPVLWTDLAAAQACVDAVWGAFEGESLRGVLVASRREDGGLHIERVVVDPQQLRAGWGYRLLNRALVGESEVSVDTAEVNIAALSLYRKAGFVAEQRWSTPDGLMLWRLNYQPAPPPAFQLLEDGWLDGARWIPSPNHDERGEDMAPELLVIHNISLPPYRYGGLGVEQLFQNRLNPDEHPFYAEIQHLRVSSHFFIRRSGELQQFVPVTRRAWHAGVSNWRGRERCNDFSIGVELEGCDFEPFSEAQYRTLKALALALRRRLPLSAIIGHEHIAPGRKTDPGPFFDWPRAEADSGLSR
;
A
#
# COMPACT_ATOMS: atom_id res chain seq x y z
N MET A 1 7.31 18.59 -9.51
CA MET A 1 7.14 18.56 -8.04
C MET A 1 8.13 17.54 -7.51
N GLN A 2 8.95 17.89 -6.51
CA GLN A 2 9.86 16.91 -5.89
C GLN A 2 9.01 15.91 -5.10
N ALA A 3 9.28 14.61 -5.25
CA ALA A 3 8.55 13.60 -4.49
C ALA A 3 8.79 13.83 -2.98
N PRO A 4 7.74 13.75 -2.13
CA PRO A 4 7.86 13.96 -0.69
C PRO A 4 8.74 12.89 -0.02
N PHE A 5 8.84 11.71 -0.64
CA PHE A 5 9.70 10.61 -0.24
C PHE A 5 10.01 9.72 -1.45
N GLU A 6 10.99 8.85 -1.31
CA GLU A 6 11.42 7.92 -2.36
C GLU A 6 11.90 6.60 -1.75
N VAL A 7 11.59 5.46 -2.39
CA VAL A 7 12.25 4.17 -2.11
C VAL A 7 12.98 3.69 -3.36
N LYS A 8 14.30 3.59 -3.27
CA LYS A 8 15.18 3.24 -4.40
C LYS A 8 16.28 2.26 -4.02
N ARG A 9 16.84 1.61 -5.05
CA ARG A 9 18.07 0.82 -4.93
C ARG A 9 19.22 1.71 -4.49
N LEU A 10 20.08 1.19 -3.61
CA LEU A 10 21.30 1.85 -3.19
C LEU A 10 22.51 1.18 -3.84
N ASP A 11 23.49 2.00 -4.20
CA ASP A 11 24.83 1.56 -4.56
C ASP A 11 25.76 1.85 -3.38
N LEU A 12 26.16 0.81 -2.66
CA LEU A 12 27.04 0.96 -1.50
C LEU A 12 28.52 1.09 -1.88
N SER A 13 28.88 1.12 -3.16
CA SER A 13 30.24 1.50 -3.57
C SER A 13 30.53 2.99 -3.25
N ASP A 14 29.50 3.83 -3.19
CA ASP A 14 29.59 5.20 -2.67
C ASP A 14 29.85 5.17 -1.15
N ALA A 15 31.06 5.57 -0.77
CA ALA A 15 31.51 5.59 0.62
C ALA A 15 30.64 6.49 1.53
N ALA A 16 30.12 7.61 1.02
CA ALA A 16 29.29 8.52 1.80
C ALA A 16 27.93 7.90 2.08
N LEU A 17 27.32 7.27 1.07
CA LEU A 17 26.06 6.55 1.24
C LEU A 17 26.22 5.31 2.13
N ALA A 18 27.27 4.52 1.93
CA ALA A 18 27.58 3.35 2.75
C ALA A 18 27.78 3.74 4.23
N ALA A 19 28.49 4.84 4.52
CA ALA A 19 28.66 5.34 5.88
C ALA A 19 27.32 5.73 6.53
N ARG A 20 26.41 6.34 5.76
CA ARG A 20 25.06 6.70 6.24
C ARG A 20 24.21 5.46 6.54
N VAL A 21 24.26 4.47 5.65
CA VAL A 21 23.55 3.18 5.82
C VAL A 21 24.08 2.43 7.05
N LEU A 22 25.40 2.35 7.22
CA LEU A 22 26.04 1.74 8.37
C LEU A 22 25.66 2.44 9.68
N SER A 23 25.72 3.77 9.72
CA SER A 23 25.34 4.55 10.90
C SER A 23 23.89 4.30 11.33
N LEU A 24 22.96 4.31 10.35
CA LEU A 24 21.56 4.00 10.58
C LEU A 24 21.36 2.58 11.13
N GLN A 25 22.02 1.60 10.52
CA GLN A 25 21.95 0.20 10.95
C GLN A 25 22.52 0.01 12.37
N LEU A 26 23.64 0.64 12.71
CA LEU A 26 24.24 0.52 14.04
C LEU A 26 23.39 1.21 15.12
N ALA A 27 22.70 2.31 14.77
CA ALA A 27 21.75 2.96 15.67
C ALA A 27 20.52 2.07 15.93
N ALA A 28 19.90 1.53 14.88
CA ALA A 28 18.74 0.65 15.00
C ALA A 28 19.08 -0.67 15.72
N HIS A 29 20.25 -1.24 15.43
CA HIS A 29 20.71 -2.49 16.04
C HIS A 29 20.89 -2.37 17.56
N ARG A 30 21.48 -1.26 18.04
CA ARG A 30 21.62 -1.00 19.49
C ARG A 30 20.27 -0.98 20.19
N LEU A 31 19.30 -0.27 19.61
CA LEU A 31 17.93 -0.21 20.14
C LEU A 31 17.26 -1.59 20.15
N GLU A 32 17.42 -2.37 19.09
CA GLU A 32 16.84 -3.71 18.99
C GLU A 32 17.46 -4.68 20.01
N ALA A 33 18.79 -4.66 20.19
CA ALA A 33 19.48 -5.49 21.18
C ALA A 33 19.02 -5.15 22.62
N GLU A 34 18.81 -3.87 22.92
CA GLU A 34 18.25 -3.42 24.20
C GLU A 34 16.82 -3.93 24.41
N TRP A 35 15.95 -3.78 23.40
CA TRP A 35 14.55 -4.22 23.48
C TRP A 35 14.41 -5.73 23.64
N LEU A 36 15.23 -6.50 22.94
CA LEU A 36 15.21 -7.95 23.00
C LEU A 36 15.92 -8.49 24.26
N SER A 37 16.59 -7.64 25.03
CA SER A 37 17.48 -8.06 26.13
C SER A 37 18.49 -9.12 25.66
N TYR A 38 18.99 -8.95 24.43
CA TYR A 38 19.82 -9.95 23.75
C TYR A 38 21.05 -9.27 23.15
N PRO A 39 22.15 -9.16 23.92
CA PRO A 39 23.35 -8.41 23.53
C PRO A 39 24.17 -9.10 22.43
N HIS A 40 23.90 -10.37 22.15
CA HIS A 40 24.57 -11.16 21.10
C HIS A 40 23.82 -11.13 19.77
N LEU A 41 22.86 -10.20 19.61
CA LEU A 41 22.16 -10.02 18.34
C LEU A 41 23.19 -9.81 17.22
N PRO A 42 23.16 -10.59 16.13
CA PRO A 42 24.07 -10.38 15.02
C PRO A 42 23.85 -9.01 14.38
N VAL A 43 24.95 -8.31 14.13
CA VAL A 43 24.99 -7.08 13.35
C VAL A 43 25.22 -7.42 11.88
N LEU A 44 24.53 -6.72 10.97
CA LEU A 44 24.64 -7.02 9.54
C LEU A 44 26.01 -6.63 8.97
N TRP A 45 26.42 -5.38 9.20
CA TRP A 45 27.76 -4.89 8.87
C TRP A 45 28.44 -4.33 10.11
N THR A 46 29.65 -4.79 10.38
CA THR A 46 30.45 -4.35 11.54
C THR A 46 31.17 -3.03 11.27
N ASP A 47 31.50 -2.75 10.02
CA ASP A 47 32.26 -1.58 9.59
C ASP A 47 31.91 -1.16 8.15
N LEU A 48 32.56 -0.09 7.69
CA LEU A 48 32.34 0.47 6.36
C LEU A 48 32.78 -0.48 5.25
N ALA A 49 33.89 -1.21 5.44
CA ALA A 49 34.39 -2.13 4.44
C ALA A 49 33.41 -3.28 4.21
N ALA A 50 32.83 -3.83 5.29
CA ALA A 50 31.78 -4.84 5.20
C ALA A 50 30.53 -4.32 4.48
N ALA A 51 30.11 -3.08 4.74
CA ALA A 51 28.98 -2.47 4.04
C ALA A 51 29.26 -2.25 2.54
N GLN A 52 30.46 -1.78 2.18
CA GLN A 52 30.85 -1.57 0.78
C GLN A 52 31.08 -2.89 0.01
N ALA A 53 31.42 -3.98 0.71
CA ALA A 53 31.56 -5.31 0.13
C ALA A 53 30.22 -6.05 -0.05
N CYS A 54 29.09 -5.44 0.33
CA CYS A 54 27.77 -6.04 0.20
C CYS A 54 27.43 -6.32 -1.27
N VAL A 55 27.22 -7.59 -1.58
CA VAL A 55 26.71 -8.05 -2.90
C VAL A 55 25.19 -8.17 -2.94
N ASP A 56 24.56 -8.11 -1.78
CA ASP A 56 23.11 -8.21 -1.64
C ASP A 56 22.41 -6.94 -2.13
N ALA A 57 21.13 -7.15 -2.38
CA ALA A 57 20.26 -6.16 -2.94
C ALA A 57 19.80 -5.20 -1.82
N VAL A 58 20.23 -3.92 -1.90
CA VAL A 58 19.91 -2.91 -0.88
C VAL A 58 18.92 -1.87 -1.41
N TRP A 59 17.88 -1.57 -0.63
CA TRP A 59 16.95 -0.46 -0.87
C TRP A 59 16.98 0.53 0.28
N GLY A 60 16.95 1.82 -0.04
CA GLY A 60 16.86 2.91 0.93
C GLY A 60 15.55 3.68 0.77
N ALA A 61 14.93 4.01 1.89
CA ALA A 61 13.78 4.90 1.95
C ALA A 61 14.23 6.30 2.40
N PHE A 62 13.87 7.32 1.62
CA PHE A 62 14.27 8.70 1.84
C PHE A 62 13.07 9.62 2.02
N GLU A 63 13.22 10.62 2.88
CA GLU A 63 12.35 11.78 2.98
C GLU A 63 13.21 13.03 2.73
N GLY A 64 13.05 13.64 1.55
CA GLY A 64 14.04 14.57 1.02
C GLY A 64 15.41 13.89 0.91
N GLU A 65 16.42 14.48 1.55
CA GLU A 65 17.77 13.89 1.62
C GLU A 65 17.97 12.95 2.79
N SER A 66 17.03 12.87 3.73
CA SER A 66 17.17 12.07 4.96
C SER A 66 16.89 10.60 4.70
N LEU A 67 17.82 9.70 5.06
CA LEU A 67 17.63 8.26 4.97
C LEU A 67 16.82 7.79 6.19
N ARG A 68 15.63 7.23 5.97
CA ARG A 68 14.66 6.83 7.01
C ARG A 68 14.61 5.34 7.26
N GLY A 69 15.16 4.54 6.35
CA GLY A 69 15.21 3.10 6.50
C GLY A 69 15.97 2.42 5.37
N VAL A 70 16.37 1.18 5.60
CA VAL A 70 17.07 0.32 4.64
C VAL A 70 16.47 -1.08 4.68
N LEU A 71 16.33 -1.72 3.53
CA LEU A 71 16.04 -3.14 3.42
C LEU A 71 17.17 -3.80 2.65
N VAL A 72 17.65 -4.92 3.17
CA VAL A 72 18.68 -5.76 2.55
C VAL A 72 18.05 -7.11 2.26
N ALA A 73 18.23 -7.60 1.04
CA ALA A 73 17.77 -8.91 0.65
C ALA A 73 18.76 -9.63 -0.25
N SER A 74 18.95 -10.92 -0.02
CA SER A 74 19.74 -11.81 -0.84
C SER A 74 18.85 -12.61 -1.79
N ARG A 75 19.46 -13.20 -2.82
CA ARG A 75 18.79 -14.12 -3.73
C ARG A 75 19.17 -15.55 -3.33
N ARG A 76 18.18 -16.38 -3.04
CA ARG A 76 18.36 -17.81 -2.72
C ARG A 76 18.71 -18.61 -3.97
N GLU A 77 19.23 -19.82 -3.78
CA GLU A 77 19.58 -20.75 -4.88
C GLU A 77 18.37 -21.13 -5.75
N ASP A 78 17.17 -21.19 -5.15
CA ASP A 78 15.91 -21.45 -5.84
C ASP A 78 15.35 -20.24 -6.61
N GLY A 79 16.03 -19.09 -6.56
CA GLY A 79 15.60 -17.84 -7.17
C GLY A 79 14.66 -16.99 -6.31
N GLY A 80 14.22 -17.51 -5.16
CA GLY A 80 13.43 -16.75 -4.20
C GLY A 80 14.22 -15.62 -3.52
N LEU A 81 13.53 -14.61 -3.02
CA LEU A 81 14.13 -13.51 -2.26
C LEU A 81 14.20 -13.86 -0.77
N HIS A 82 15.32 -13.62 -0.10
CA HIS A 82 15.40 -13.68 1.37
C HIS A 82 15.67 -12.29 1.92
N ILE A 83 14.81 -11.80 2.80
CA ILE A 83 14.99 -10.50 3.45
C ILE A 83 15.95 -10.70 4.63
N GLU A 84 17.18 -10.23 4.45
CA GLU A 84 18.23 -10.29 5.47
C GLU A 84 17.92 -9.33 6.63
N ARG A 85 17.47 -8.11 6.30
CA ARG A 85 17.16 -7.11 7.31
C ARG A 85 16.22 -6.04 6.81
N VAL A 86 15.34 -5.57 7.70
CA VAL A 86 14.65 -4.29 7.58
C VAL A 86 15.09 -3.41 8.73
N VAL A 87 15.65 -2.25 8.40
CA VAL A 87 16.16 -1.26 9.33
C VAL A 87 15.33 0.02 9.16
N VAL A 88 14.85 0.58 10.26
CA VAL A 88 14.15 1.87 10.29
C VAL A 88 14.87 2.79 11.26
N ASP A 89 14.96 4.06 10.91
CA ASP A 89 15.45 5.12 11.80
C ASP A 89 14.72 5.05 13.14
N PRO A 90 15.44 4.85 14.27
CA PRO A 90 14.87 4.86 15.62
C PRO A 90 13.94 6.03 15.93
N GLN A 91 14.17 7.20 15.33
CA GLN A 91 13.35 8.39 15.55
C GLN A 91 12.05 8.38 14.73
N GLN A 92 11.90 7.43 13.81
CA GLN A 92 10.81 7.33 12.84
C GLN A 92 10.07 5.99 12.93
N LEU A 93 10.18 5.30 14.06
CA LEU A 93 9.44 4.08 14.32
C LEU A 93 7.94 4.32 14.18
N ARG A 94 7.23 3.34 13.61
CA ARG A 94 5.78 3.38 13.33
C ARG A 94 5.35 4.44 12.30
N ALA A 95 6.27 5.18 11.68
CA ALA A 95 5.95 6.10 10.57
C ALA A 95 5.72 5.40 9.21
N GLY A 96 5.74 4.05 9.19
CA GLY A 96 5.42 3.24 8.01
C GLY A 96 6.61 2.93 7.08
N TRP A 97 7.82 3.43 7.36
CA TRP A 97 9.00 3.23 6.50
C TRP A 97 9.35 1.77 6.24
N GLY A 98 9.28 0.91 7.26
CA GLY A 98 9.50 -0.53 7.09
C GLY A 98 8.51 -1.18 6.11
N TYR A 99 7.25 -0.74 6.14
CA TYR A 99 6.24 -1.24 5.20
C TYR A 99 6.47 -0.73 3.79
N ARG A 100 6.89 0.53 3.61
CA ARG A 100 7.24 1.09 2.28
C ARG A 100 8.39 0.32 1.65
N LEU A 101 9.43 0.02 2.44
CA LEU A 101 10.58 -0.78 2.00
C LEU A 101 10.16 -2.19 1.58
N LEU A 102 9.39 -2.88 2.43
CA LEU A 102 8.88 -4.22 2.12
C LEU A 102 8.01 -4.21 0.86
N ASN A 103 7.04 -3.30 0.80
CA ASN A 103 6.13 -3.22 -0.33
C ASN A 103 6.86 -2.96 -1.65
N ARG A 104 7.99 -2.23 -1.62
CA ARG A 104 8.86 -2.05 -2.78
C ARG A 104 9.66 -3.31 -3.12
N ALA A 105 10.20 -4.00 -2.13
CA ALA A 105 10.98 -5.21 -2.32
C ALA A 105 10.15 -6.40 -2.82
N LEU A 106 8.86 -6.45 -2.47
CA LEU A 106 7.93 -7.51 -2.88
C LEU A 106 7.41 -7.36 -4.32
N VAL A 107 7.63 -6.21 -4.98
CA VAL A 107 7.11 -5.99 -6.35
C VAL A 107 7.72 -7.00 -7.32
N GLY A 108 6.87 -7.86 -7.90
CA GLY A 108 7.29 -8.87 -8.86
C GLY A 108 7.87 -10.15 -8.23
N GLU A 109 7.85 -10.28 -6.90
CA GLU A 109 8.35 -11.44 -6.19
C GLU A 109 7.19 -12.33 -5.71
N SER A 110 7.27 -13.64 -5.97
CA SER A 110 6.27 -14.63 -5.53
C SER A 110 6.75 -15.52 -4.39
N GLU A 111 8.07 -15.68 -4.26
CA GLU A 111 8.70 -16.52 -3.26
C GLU A 111 9.66 -15.67 -2.43
N VAL A 112 9.19 -15.20 -1.28
CA VAL A 112 9.98 -14.36 -0.37
C VAL A 112 9.98 -14.96 1.02
N SER A 113 11.12 -14.93 1.69
CA SER A 113 11.26 -15.42 3.07
C SER A 113 11.95 -14.39 3.95
N VAL A 114 11.73 -14.49 5.26
CA VAL A 114 12.40 -13.67 6.26
C VAL A 114 12.48 -14.43 7.58
N ASP A 115 13.62 -14.31 8.25
CA ASP A 115 13.82 -14.87 9.58
C ASP A 115 13.78 -13.74 10.62
N THR A 116 13.08 -13.94 11.74
CA THR A 116 13.01 -12.94 12.82
C THR A 116 12.79 -13.59 14.18
N ALA A 117 13.23 -12.90 15.23
CA ALA A 117 13.04 -13.37 16.60
C ALA A 117 11.56 -13.39 16.98
N GLU A 118 11.14 -14.43 17.71
CA GLU A 118 9.76 -14.57 18.22
C GLU A 118 9.38 -13.40 19.14
N VAL A 119 10.36 -12.90 19.87
CA VAL A 119 10.25 -11.74 20.75
C VAL A 119 10.25 -10.40 20.00
N ASN A 120 10.59 -10.38 18.70
CA ASN A 120 10.53 -9.17 17.87
C ASN A 120 9.10 -8.95 17.35
N ILE A 121 8.21 -8.57 18.27
CA ILE A 121 6.77 -8.35 18.00
C ILE A 121 6.56 -7.29 16.92
N ALA A 122 7.41 -6.27 16.87
CA ALA A 122 7.32 -5.20 15.87
C ALA A 122 7.59 -5.72 14.44
N ALA A 123 8.65 -6.50 14.25
CA ALA A 123 8.96 -7.13 12.97
C ALA A 123 7.89 -8.15 12.56
N LEU A 124 7.46 -9.00 13.49
CA LEU A 124 6.37 -9.97 13.24
C LEU A 124 5.08 -9.26 12.81
N SER A 125 4.71 -8.16 13.46
CA SER A 125 3.53 -7.37 13.07
C SER A 125 3.70 -6.75 11.68
N LEU A 126 4.91 -6.28 11.35
CA LEU A 126 5.22 -5.71 10.05
C LEU A 126 5.10 -6.77 8.94
N TYR A 127 5.74 -7.93 9.11
CA TYR A 127 5.73 -9.01 8.13
C TYR A 127 4.33 -9.60 7.94
N ARG A 128 3.59 -9.86 9.03
CA ARG A 128 2.19 -10.33 8.93
C ARG A 128 1.31 -9.34 8.19
N LYS A 129 1.47 -8.03 8.45
CA LYS A 129 0.76 -6.97 7.72
C LYS A 129 1.11 -6.98 6.23
N ALA A 130 2.35 -7.30 5.87
CA ALA A 130 2.80 -7.44 4.49
C ALA A 130 2.38 -8.76 3.83
N GLY A 131 1.74 -9.70 4.54
CA GLY A 131 1.28 -10.98 3.99
C GLY A 131 2.24 -12.16 4.22
N PHE A 132 3.14 -12.06 5.19
CA PHE A 132 3.98 -13.20 5.59
C PHE A 132 3.27 -14.10 6.60
N VAL A 133 3.46 -15.40 6.45
CA VAL A 133 2.93 -16.46 7.32
C VAL A 133 4.10 -17.24 7.91
N ALA A 134 4.00 -17.57 9.20
CA ALA A 134 5.02 -18.37 9.88
C ALA A 134 5.01 -19.81 9.37
N GLU A 135 6.18 -20.33 8.99
CA GLU A 135 6.34 -21.69 8.46
C GLU A 135 7.15 -22.57 9.41
N GLN A 136 8.30 -22.07 9.87
CA GLN A 136 9.25 -22.86 10.66
C GLN A 136 9.68 -22.10 11.91
N ARG A 137 9.86 -22.84 13.02
CA ARG A 137 10.36 -22.33 14.30
C ARG A 137 11.62 -23.11 14.70
N TRP A 138 12.63 -22.41 15.19
CA TRP A 138 13.83 -23.03 15.79
C TRP A 138 14.43 -22.14 16.87
N SER A 139 15.37 -22.69 17.63
CA SER A 139 16.19 -21.93 18.57
C SER A 139 17.64 -21.89 18.10
N THR A 140 18.30 -20.76 18.32
CA THR A 140 19.77 -20.68 18.23
C THR A 140 20.42 -21.49 19.36
N PRO A 141 21.72 -21.83 19.27
CA PRO A 141 22.43 -22.57 20.33
C PRO A 141 22.39 -21.89 21.71
N ASP A 142 22.25 -20.57 21.75
CA ASP A 142 22.14 -19.75 22.95
C ASP A 142 20.68 -19.42 23.35
N GLY A 143 19.70 -20.08 22.71
CA GLY A 143 18.31 -20.13 23.17
C GLY A 143 17.38 -19.06 22.60
N LEU A 144 17.82 -18.22 21.66
CA LEU A 144 16.94 -17.26 20.99
C LEU A 144 15.98 -18.01 20.05
N MET A 145 14.67 -17.86 20.30
CA MET A 145 13.63 -18.43 19.44
C MET A 145 13.44 -17.57 18.18
N LEU A 146 13.49 -18.22 17.03
CA LEU A 146 13.37 -17.63 15.71
C LEU A 146 12.19 -18.25 14.94
N TRP A 147 11.58 -17.44 14.08
CA TRP A 147 10.61 -17.84 13.09
C TRP A 147 11.15 -17.57 11.69
N ARG A 148 10.93 -18.51 10.78
CA ARG A 148 10.93 -18.30 9.34
C ARG A 148 9.51 -18.00 8.92
N LEU A 149 9.35 -16.87 8.25
CA LEU A 149 8.10 -16.49 7.63
C LEU A 149 8.28 -16.48 6.11
N ASN A 150 7.30 -17.03 5.41
CA ASN A 150 7.23 -16.96 3.96
C ASN A 150 6.12 -16.02 3.52
N TYR A 151 6.39 -15.29 2.47
CA TYR A 151 5.43 -14.43 1.81
C TYR A 151 4.38 -15.31 1.14
N GLN A 152 3.17 -15.27 1.69
CA GLN A 152 2.02 -16.01 1.21
C GLN A 152 0.85 -15.04 1.21
N PRO A 153 0.64 -14.27 0.12
CA PRO A 153 -0.52 -13.42 0.05
C PRO A 153 -1.77 -14.29 0.25
N ALA A 154 -2.70 -13.82 1.09
CA ALA A 154 -3.95 -14.51 1.36
C ALA A 154 -4.69 -14.94 0.05
N PRO A 155 -5.68 -15.83 0.08
CA PRO A 155 -6.56 -16.02 -1.08
C PRO A 155 -7.37 -14.76 -1.38
N PRO A 156 -7.68 -14.40 -2.65
CA PRO A 156 -8.54 -13.26 -2.96
C PRO A 156 -9.86 -13.32 -2.15
N PRO A 157 -10.34 -12.17 -1.64
CA PRO A 157 -11.60 -12.16 -0.90
C PRO A 157 -12.76 -12.58 -1.81
N ALA A 158 -13.76 -13.24 -1.24
CA ALA A 158 -15.00 -13.57 -1.94
C ALA A 158 -15.99 -12.42 -1.74
N PHE A 159 -16.48 -11.87 -2.86
CA PHE A 159 -17.47 -10.80 -2.85
C PHE A 159 -18.70 -11.18 -3.68
N GLN A 160 -19.86 -10.73 -3.20
CA GLN A 160 -21.12 -10.89 -3.90
C GLN A 160 -21.87 -9.56 -3.94
N LEU A 161 -22.21 -9.09 -5.14
CA LEU A 161 -23.05 -7.91 -5.28
C LEU A 161 -24.52 -8.28 -5.02
N LEU A 162 -25.11 -7.62 -4.03
CA LEU A 162 -26.50 -7.74 -3.63
C LEU A 162 -27.41 -6.88 -4.53
N GLU A 163 -28.71 -7.14 -4.50
CA GLU A 163 -29.69 -6.46 -5.36
C GLU A 163 -29.83 -4.97 -5.06
N ASP A 164 -29.62 -4.57 -3.80
CA ASP A 164 -29.66 -3.17 -3.37
C ASP A 164 -28.39 -2.37 -3.73
N GLY A 165 -27.39 -3.04 -4.32
CA GLY A 165 -26.13 -2.45 -4.75
C GLY A 165 -25.01 -2.46 -3.70
N TRP A 166 -25.24 -3.04 -2.53
CA TRP A 166 -24.19 -3.31 -1.56
C TRP A 166 -23.44 -4.61 -1.89
N LEU A 167 -22.17 -4.67 -1.50
CA LEU A 167 -21.29 -5.79 -1.75
C LEU A 167 -21.10 -6.57 -0.45
N ASP A 168 -21.62 -7.80 -0.39
CA ASP A 168 -21.33 -8.71 0.70
C ASP A 168 -19.83 -9.04 0.72
N GLY A 169 -19.26 -9.08 1.93
CA GLY A 169 -17.82 -9.16 2.19
C GLY A 169 -17.09 -7.82 2.27
N ALA A 170 -17.71 -6.69 1.88
CA ALA A 170 -17.17 -5.36 2.16
C ALA A 170 -17.65 -4.84 3.52
N ARG A 171 -16.83 -4.02 4.19
CA ARG A 171 -17.29 -3.27 5.37
C ARG A 171 -18.12 -2.07 4.92
N TRP A 172 -19.41 -2.06 5.26
CA TRP A 172 -20.31 -0.97 4.87
C TRP A 172 -20.18 0.22 5.82
N ILE A 173 -19.93 1.39 5.24
CA ILE A 173 -19.76 2.67 5.93
C ILE A 173 -20.59 3.71 5.18
N PRO A 174 -21.94 3.70 5.31
CA PRO A 174 -22.81 4.53 4.48
C PRO A 174 -22.43 6.01 4.52
N SER A 175 -22.24 6.59 3.34
CA SER A 175 -21.97 8.01 3.12
C SER A 175 -23.27 8.74 2.76
N PRO A 176 -23.49 9.97 3.28
CA PRO A 176 -24.59 10.81 2.82
C PRO A 176 -24.32 11.47 1.45
N ASN A 177 -23.09 11.40 0.94
CA ASN A 177 -22.64 12.08 -0.27
C ASN A 177 -22.93 11.23 -1.50
N HIS A 178 -24.20 11.09 -1.87
CA HIS A 178 -24.60 10.43 -3.11
C HIS A 178 -25.99 10.90 -3.52
N ASP A 179 -26.35 10.66 -4.77
CA ASP A 179 -27.69 10.90 -5.30
C ASP A 179 -28.09 9.82 -6.31
N GLU A 180 -29.24 10.02 -6.95
CA GLU A 180 -29.76 9.10 -7.95
C GLU A 180 -28.96 9.18 -9.24
N ARG A 181 -28.77 8.01 -9.87
CA ARG A 181 -28.31 7.94 -11.26
C ARG A 181 -29.48 8.34 -12.17
N GLY A 182 -29.18 8.92 -13.33
CA GLY A 182 -30.22 9.13 -14.35
C GLY A 182 -30.80 7.82 -14.86
N GLU A 183 -31.97 7.88 -15.49
CA GLU A 183 -32.56 6.74 -16.20
C GLU A 183 -31.55 6.16 -17.21
N ASP A 184 -31.47 4.83 -17.31
CA ASP A 184 -30.56 4.08 -18.18
C ASP A 184 -29.04 4.32 -17.95
N MET A 185 -28.65 4.93 -16.83
CA MET A 185 -27.25 5.16 -16.47
C MET A 185 -26.64 4.01 -15.67
N ALA A 186 -26.79 2.77 -16.17
CA ALA A 186 -26.11 1.63 -15.58
C ALA A 186 -24.58 1.85 -15.61
N PRO A 187 -23.85 1.60 -14.51
CA PRO A 187 -22.41 1.78 -14.50
C PRO A 187 -21.70 0.87 -15.52
N GLU A 188 -20.92 1.47 -16.40
CA GLU A 188 -20.16 0.79 -17.46
C GLU A 188 -18.65 0.96 -17.30
N LEU A 189 -18.22 1.85 -16.39
CA LEU A 189 -16.83 2.24 -16.20
C LEU A 189 -16.40 2.05 -14.75
N LEU A 190 -15.24 1.43 -14.53
CA LEU A 190 -14.56 1.41 -13.25
C LEU A 190 -13.48 2.50 -13.23
N VAL A 191 -13.61 3.50 -12.36
CA VAL A 191 -12.62 4.59 -12.24
C VAL A 191 -11.76 4.36 -11.00
N ILE A 192 -10.45 4.22 -11.21
CA ILE A 192 -9.45 4.01 -10.17
C ILE A 192 -8.89 5.36 -9.73
N HIS A 193 -8.87 5.54 -8.41
CA HIS A 193 -8.34 6.71 -7.71
C HIS A 193 -7.31 6.25 -6.68
N ASN A 194 -6.55 7.19 -6.14
CA ASN A 194 -5.83 6.97 -4.91
C ASN A 194 -6.07 8.12 -3.93
N ILE A 195 -5.99 7.79 -2.63
CA ILE A 195 -6.12 8.77 -1.57
C ILE A 195 -5.36 8.32 -0.33
N SER A 196 -4.81 9.29 0.40
CA SER A 196 -4.29 9.10 1.76
C SER A 196 -4.56 10.34 2.60
N LEU A 197 -5.07 10.11 3.81
CA LEU A 197 -5.43 11.18 4.74
C LEU A 197 -4.91 10.85 6.15
N PRO A 198 -3.98 11.66 6.72
CA PRO A 198 -3.29 12.78 6.06
C PRO A 198 -2.48 12.37 4.81
N PRO A 199 -2.07 13.30 3.94
CA PRO A 199 -1.29 12.97 2.75
C PRO A 199 -0.10 12.08 3.11
N TYR A 200 0.03 10.97 2.39
CA TYR A 200 1.11 9.98 2.56
C TYR A 200 1.11 9.26 3.92
N ARG A 201 0.00 9.30 4.66
CA ARG A 201 -0.21 8.52 5.88
C ARG A 201 -1.37 7.55 5.65
N TYR A 202 -1.22 6.32 6.17
CA TYR A 202 -2.13 5.21 5.91
C TYR A 202 -2.61 4.59 7.23
N GLY A 203 -3.75 3.91 7.18
CA GLY A 203 -4.36 3.21 8.32
C GLY A 203 -5.19 4.10 9.24
N GLY A 204 -5.29 5.40 8.95
CA GLY A 204 -6.13 6.35 9.69
C GLY A 204 -7.61 6.29 9.29
N LEU A 205 -8.42 7.10 9.96
CA LEU A 205 -9.86 7.27 9.70
C LEU A 205 -10.17 8.45 8.75
N GLY A 206 -9.19 9.24 8.33
CA GLY A 206 -9.41 10.48 7.58
C GLY A 206 -10.25 10.30 6.32
N VAL A 207 -10.03 9.22 5.55
CA VAL A 207 -10.82 8.92 4.35
C VAL A 207 -12.27 8.59 4.70
N GLU A 208 -12.48 7.74 5.72
CA GLU A 208 -13.83 7.40 6.20
C GLU A 208 -14.56 8.68 6.66
N GLN A 209 -13.88 9.52 7.45
CA GLN A 209 -14.44 10.77 7.95
C GLN A 209 -14.76 11.76 6.81
N LEU A 210 -13.86 11.93 5.82
CA LEU A 210 -14.09 12.81 4.67
C LEU A 210 -15.34 12.39 3.90
N PHE A 211 -15.46 11.10 3.57
CA PHE A 211 -16.60 10.60 2.81
C PHE A 211 -17.90 10.63 3.60
N GLN A 212 -17.86 10.73 4.94
CA GLN A 212 -19.05 10.85 5.79
C GLN A 212 -19.39 12.29 6.21
N ASN A 213 -18.65 13.30 5.73
CA ASN A 213 -18.75 14.71 6.19
C ASN A 213 -18.48 14.86 7.70
N ARG A 214 -17.55 14.07 8.24
CA ARG A 214 -17.15 14.04 9.65
C ARG A 214 -15.67 14.31 9.86
N LEU A 215 -14.99 14.84 8.85
CA LEU A 215 -13.55 15.12 8.92
C LEU A 215 -13.28 16.18 9.99
N ASN A 216 -12.52 15.80 11.02
CA ASN A 216 -12.19 16.68 12.12
C ASN A 216 -11.02 17.61 11.72
N PRO A 217 -11.22 18.93 11.55
CA PRO A 217 -10.16 19.83 11.12
C PRO A 217 -9.01 19.96 12.14
N ASP A 218 -9.25 19.62 13.40
CA ASP A 218 -8.25 19.72 14.48
C ASP A 218 -7.27 18.52 14.48
N GLU A 219 -7.55 17.44 13.75
CA GLU A 219 -6.68 16.26 13.68
C GLU A 219 -5.45 16.48 12.80
N HIS A 220 -5.53 17.35 11.79
CA HIS A 220 -4.41 17.64 10.90
C HIS A 220 -4.64 18.95 10.12
N PRO A 221 -3.62 19.81 9.88
CA PRO A 221 -3.79 21.07 9.14
C PRO A 221 -4.46 20.91 7.77
N PHE A 222 -4.05 19.90 7.00
CA PHE A 222 -4.66 19.57 5.71
C PHE A 222 -6.17 19.24 5.80
N TYR A 223 -6.66 18.74 6.94
CA TYR A 223 -8.08 18.44 7.11
C TYR A 223 -8.92 19.70 7.18
N ALA A 224 -8.42 20.77 7.80
CA ALA A 224 -9.07 22.07 7.81
C ALA A 224 -9.29 22.62 6.40
N GLU A 225 -8.37 22.32 5.47
CA GLU A 225 -8.46 22.73 4.07
C GLU A 225 -9.56 21.98 3.29
N ILE A 226 -9.87 20.72 3.64
CA ILE A 226 -10.74 19.86 2.82
C ILE A 226 -12.07 19.46 3.49
N GLN A 227 -12.27 19.72 4.79
CA GLN A 227 -13.48 19.32 5.53
C GLN A 227 -14.80 19.82 4.92
N HIS A 228 -14.73 20.93 4.17
CA HIS A 228 -15.88 21.55 3.54
C HIS A 228 -16.30 20.85 2.25
N LEU A 229 -15.45 19.98 1.70
CA LEU A 229 -15.76 19.22 0.50
C LEU A 229 -16.90 18.23 0.78
N ARG A 230 -17.67 17.95 -0.27
CA ARG A 230 -18.74 16.95 -0.29
C ARG A 230 -18.41 15.97 -1.40
N VAL A 231 -17.70 14.92 -1.04
CA VAL A 231 -17.15 13.92 -1.96
C VAL A 231 -17.35 12.52 -1.38
N SER A 232 -17.36 11.53 -2.25
CA SER A 232 -17.45 10.11 -1.89
C SER A 232 -16.90 9.25 -3.02
N SER A 233 -16.62 8.01 -2.71
CA SER A 233 -16.40 6.95 -3.69
C SER A 233 -17.32 5.77 -3.38
N HIS A 234 -17.47 4.82 -4.28
CA HIS A 234 -18.24 3.61 -3.95
C HIS A 234 -17.41 2.73 -3.01
N PHE A 235 -16.13 2.54 -3.34
CA PHE A 235 -15.24 1.63 -2.64
C PHE A 235 -13.93 2.30 -2.22
N PHE A 236 -13.36 1.85 -1.11
CA PHE A 236 -12.01 2.17 -0.66
C PHE A 236 -11.28 0.88 -0.26
N ILE A 237 -10.08 0.69 -0.80
CA ILE A 237 -9.23 -0.47 -0.54
C ILE A 237 -8.03 -0.02 0.28
N ARG A 238 -7.99 -0.41 1.56
CA ARG A 238 -6.86 -0.13 2.44
C ARG A 238 -5.59 -0.84 1.99
N ARG A 239 -4.43 -0.40 2.50
CA ARG A 239 -3.14 -1.09 2.25
C ARG A 239 -3.14 -2.56 2.65
N SER A 240 -3.99 -2.96 3.60
CA SER A 240 -4.17 -4.35 4.03
C SER A 240 -5.02 -5.20 3.07
N GLY A 241 -5.68 -4.58 2.09
CA GLY A 241 -6.71 -5.22 1.26
C GLY A 241 -8.11 -5.21 1.88
N GLU A 242 -8.32 -4.59 3.06
CA GLU A 242 -9.68 -4.39 3.58
C GLU A 242 -10.48 -3.53 2.58
N LEU A 243 -11.61 -4.08 2.12
CA LEU A 243 -12.56 -3.37 1.26
C LEU A 243 -13.64 -2.71 2.10
N GLN A 244 -13.76 -1.40 1.95
CA GLN A 244 -14.83 -0.60 2.53
C GLN A 244 -15.75 -0.10 1.41
N GLN A 245 -17.06 -0.06 1.68
CA GLN A 245 -18.04 0.47 0.74
C GLN A 245 -18.81 1.62 1.40
N PHE A 246 -18.96 2.73 0.68
CA PHE A 246 -19.63 3.93 1.17
C PHE A 246 -20.96 4.23 0.48
N VAL A 247 -21.07 3.86 -0.80
CA VAL A 247 -22.24 4.13 -1.63
C VAL A 247 -22.63 2.83 -2.34
N PRO A 248 -23.92 2.43 -2.32
CA PRO A 248 -24.37 1.30 -3.11
C PRO A 248 -24.19 1.60 -4.60
N VAL A 249 -23.79 0.61 -5.40
CA VAL A 249 -23.47 0.84 -6.83
C VAL A 249 -24.67 1.28 -7.68
N THR A 250 -25.88 1.09 -7.15
CA THR A 250 -27.15 1.59 -7.69
C THR A 250 -27.29 3.11 -7.60
N ARG A 251 -26.50 3.78 -6.76
CA ARG A 251 -26.48 5.24 -6.60
C ARG A 251 -25.21 5.85 -7.17
N ARG A 252 -25.25 7.15 -7.40
CA ARG A 252 -24.13 7.93 -7.93
C ARG A 252 -23.28 8.49 -6.77
N ALA A 253 -22.07 7.97 -6.61
CA ALA A 253 -21.05 8.59 -5.75
C ALA A 253 -20.40 9.82 -6.43
N TRP A 254 -19.79 10.69 -5.64
CA TRP A 254 -19.22 11.96 -6.10
C TRP A 254 -17.68 11.93 -6.10
N HIS A 255 -17.09 11.21 -7.05
CA HIS A 255 -15.63 10.94 -7.09
C HIS A 255 -14.89 11.61 -8.27
N ALA A 256 -15.49 11.69 -9.45
CA ALA A 256 -14.81 12.10 -10.68
C ALA A 256 -14.75 13.62 -10.90
N GLY A 257 -15.72 14.39 -10.37
CA GLY A 257 -15.86 15.82 -10.66
C GLY A 257 -15.98 16.11 -12.16
N VAL A 258 -15.43 17.24 -12.63
CA VAL A 258 -15.38 17.60 -14.05
C VAL A 258 -14.51 16.61 -14.83
N SER A 259 -15.14 15.79 -15.66
CA SER A 259 -14.52 14.62 -16.28
C SER A 259 -15.13 14.30 -17.63
N ASN A 260 -14.36 13.65 -18.51
CA ASN A 260 -14.78 13.20 -19.84
C ASN A 260 -14.14 11.84 -20.17
N TRP A 261 -14.95 10.88 -20.60
CA TRP A 261 -14.47 9.60 -21.12
C TRP A 261 -15.06 9.36 -22.51
N ARG A 262 -14.19 9.25 -23.52
CA ARG A 262 -14.56 9.01 -24.93
C ARG A 262 -15.63 9.99 -25.45
N GLY A 263 -15.54 11.27 -25.05
CA GLY A 263 -16.48 12.32 -25.45
C GLY A 263 -17.69 12.48 -24.53
N ARG A 264 -17.93 11.56 -23.59
CA ARG A 264 -19.03 11.61 -22.64
C ARG A 264 -18.59 12.27 -21.33
N GLU A 265 -19.18 13.42 -21.02
CA GLU A 265 -18.90 14.16 -19.79
C GLU A 265 -19.59 13.53 -18.56
N ARG A 266 -19.21 14.02 -17.36
CA ARG A 266 -19.84 13.67 -16.07
C ARG A 266 -19.72 12.18 -15.75
N CYS A 267 -18.49 11.68 -15.68
CA CYS A 267 -18.24 10.25 -15.50
C CYS A 267 -18.90 9.65 -14.24
N ASN A 268 -19.20 10.42 -13.19
CA ASN A 268 -19.98 9.93 -12.04
C ASN A 268 -21.29 9.24 -12.46
N ASP A 269 -21.94 9.72 -13.51
CA ASP A 269 -23.25 9.24 -13.95
C ASP A 269 -23.23 7.75 -14.31
N PHE A 270 -22.15 7.29 -14.93
CA PHE A 270 -22.03 5.95 -15.51
C PHE A 270 -20.79 5.17 -15.01
N SER A 271 -20.22 5.57 -13.88
CA SER A 271 -19.04 4.89 -13.32
C SER A 271 -19.14 4.52 -11.85
N ILE A 272 -18.28 3.57 -11.48
CA ILE A 272 -17.98 3.16 -10.12
C ILE A 272 -16.57 3.65 -9.76
N GLY A 273 -16.47 4.62 -8.85
CA GLY A 273 -15.22 4.99 -8.20
C GLY A 273 -14.71 3.91 -7.24
N VAL A 274 -13.42 3.60 -7.35
CA VAL A 274 -12.66 2.76 -6.41
C VAL A 274 -11.40 3.52 -6.00
N GLU A 275 -11.29 3.81 -4.71
CA GLU A 275 -10.14 4.47 -4.10
C GLU A 275 -9.16 3.42 -3.57
N LEU A 276 -7.89 3.51 -3.92
CA LEU A 276 -6.85 2.73 -3.27
C LEU A 276 -6.09 3.61 -2.27
N GLU A 277 -5.96 3.14 -1.02
CA GLU A 277 -5.11 3.81 -0.04
C GLU A 277 -3.67 3.89 -0.56
N GLY A 278 -3.17 5.09 -0.81
CA GLY A 278 -1.90 5.27 -1.50
C GLY A 278 -1.65 6.69 -1.98
N CYS A 279 -0.70 6.80 -2.91
CA CYS A 279 -0.32 8.05 -3.57
C CYS A 279 0.55 7.76 -4.81
N ASP A 280 0.79 8.79 -5.61
CA ASP A 280 1.54 8.74 -6.88
C ASP A 280 3.05 8.47 -6.76
N PHE A 281 3.57 8.24 -5.54
CA PHE A 281 5.02 8.18 -5.26
C PHE A 281 5.50 6.81 -4.74
N GLU A 282 4.63 5.81 -4.65
CA GLU A 282 5.02 4.46 -4.28
C GLU A 282 4.09 3.37 -4.81
N PRO A 283 4.56 2.10 -4.89
CA PRO A 283 3.73 0.99 -5.34
C PRO A 283 2.49 0.79 -4.47
N PHE A 284 1.40 0.34 -5.08
CA PHE A 284 0.28 -0.27 -4.37
C PHE A 284 0.63 -1.67 -3.89
N SER A 285 -0.05 -2.16 -2.85
CA SER A 285 0.25 -3.46 -2.27
C SER A 285 -0.40 -4.61 -3.02
N GLU A 286 0.20 -5.79 -2.92
CA GLU A 286 -0.33 -7.05 -3.45
C GLU A 286 -1.75 -7.35 -2.93
N ALA A 287 -2.01 -7.02 -1.65
CA ALA A 287 -3.33 -7.16 -1.05
C ALA A 287 -4.38 -6.25 -1.72
N GLN A 288 -3.99 -5.05 -2.15
CA GLN A 288 -4.88 -4.13 -2.86
C GLN A 288 -5.23 -4.64 -4.25
N TYR A 289 -4.25 -5.09 -5.04
CA TYR A 289 -4.53 -5.64 -6.37
C TYR A 289 -5.41 -6.89 -6.32
N ARG A 290 -5.17 -7.78 -5.36
CA ARG A 290 -6.02 -8.96 -5.16
C ARG A 290 -7.46 -8.60 -4.79
N THR A 291 -7.64 -7.56 -3.98
CA THR A 291 -8.97 -7.06 -3.62
C THR A 291 -9.65 -6.38 -4.79
N LEU A 292 -8.91 -5.56 -5.55
CA LEU A 292 -9.40 -4.91 -6.76
C LEU A 292 -9.84 -5.94 -7.81
N LYS A 293 -9.05 -7.01 -8.01
CA LYS A 293 -9.41 -8.16 -8.84
C LYS A 293 -10.74 -8.76 -8.43
N ALA A 294 -10.86 -9.16 -7.16
CA ALA A 294 -12.07 -9.78 -6.64
C ALA A 294 -13.30 -8.85 -6.78
N LEU A 295 -13.12 -7.56 -6.48
CA LEU A 295 -14.15 -6.54 -6.63
C LEU A 295 -14.60 -6.42 -8.09
N ALA A 296 -13.66 -6.23 -9.03
CA ALA A 296 -13.97 -6.09 -10.45
C ALA A 296 -14.73 -7.30 -10.99
N LEU A 297 -14.30 -8.52 -10.64
CA LEU A 297 -14.99 -9.75 -11.05
C LEU A 297 -16.40 -9.85 -10.46
N ALA A 298 -16.60 -9.45 -9.20
CA ALA A 298 -17.92 -9.46 -8.57
C ALA A 298 -18.87 -8.45 -9.23
N LEU A 299 -18.40 -7.24 -9.52
CA LEU A 299 -19.18 -6.20 -10.19
C LEU A 299 -19.55 -6.61 -11.62
N ARG A 300 -18.60 -7.15 -12.40
CA ARG A 300 -18.82 -7.59 -13.79
C ARG A 300 -19.88 -8.68 -13.95
N ARG A 301 -20.15 -9.45 -12.91
CA ARG A 301 -21.22 -10.47 -12.94
C ARG A 301 -22.62 -9.87 -12.99
N ARG A 302 -22.78 -8.60 -12.61
CA ARG A 302 -24.08 -7.93 -12.45
C ARG A 302 -24.19 -6.60 -13.18
N LEU A 303 -23.06 -5.97 -13.51
CA LEU A 303 -22.98 -4.67 -14.16
C LEU A 303 -22.32 -4.79 -15.54
N PRO A 304 -22.74 -3.98 -16.54
CA PRO A 304 -22.18 -3.98 -17.89
C PRO A 304 -20.82 -3.25 -17.96
N LEU A 305 -19.92 -3.52 -17.00
CA LEU A 305 -18.60 -2.90 -16.98
C LEU A 305 -17.80 -3.30 -18.23
N SER A 306 -17.36 -2.28 -18.97
CA SER A 306 -16.63 -2.42 -20.23
C SER A 306 -15.18 -1.94 -20.13
N ALA A 307 -14.88 -1.11 -19.13
CA ALA A 307 -13.54 -0.53 -18.99
C ALA A 307 -13.11 -0.29 -17.54
N ILE A 308 -11.79 -0.25 -17.34
CA ILE A 308 -11.12 0.17 -16.10
C ILE A 308 -10.15 1.30 -16.44
N ILE A 309 -10.29 2.46 -15.79
CA ILE A 309 -9.52 3.65 -16.15
C ILE A 309 -9.12 4.48 -14.92
N GLY A 310 -8.05 5.24 -15.02
CA GLY A 310 -7.58 6.13 -13.95
C GLY A 310 -8.29 7.48 -13.98
N HIS A 311 -8.34 8.16 -12.83
CA HIS A 311 -8.86 9.53 -12.74
C HIS A 311 -8.08 10.51 -13.63
N GLU A 312 -6.76 10.32 -13.72
CA GLU A 312 -5.84 11.01 -14.62
C GLU A 312 -6.27 10.96 -16.10
N HIS A 313 -6.91 9.88 -16.54
CA HIS A 313 -7.32 9.69 -17.93
C HIS A 313 -8.63 10.40 -18.26
N ILE A 314 -9.56 10.50 -17.29
CA ILE A 314 -10.85 11.18 -17.48
C ILE A 314 -10.79 12.67 -17.13
N ALA A 315 -9.69 13.12 -16.51
CA ALA A 315 -9.48 14.50 -16.10
C ALA A 315 -8.02 14.96 -16.30
N PRO A 316 -7.48 14.86 -17.54
CA PRO A 316 -6.09 15.19 -17.82
C PRO A 316 -5.77 16.65 -17.48
N GLY A 317 -4.61 16.87 -16.87
CA GLY A 317 -4.16 18.20 -16.42
C GLY A 317 -4.79 18.69 -15.11
N ARG A 318 -5.86 18.05 -14.62
CA ARG A 318 -6.50 18.35 -13.31
C ARG A 318 -6.16 17.30 -12.25
N LYS A 319 -6.05 16.03 -12.65
CA LYS A 319 -5.84 14.88 -11.76
C LYS A 319 -4.66 14.05 -12.24
N THR A 320 -3.94 13.45 -11.28
CA THR A 320 -2.75 12.64 -11.51
C THR A 320 -2.86 11.24 -10.92
N ASP A 321 -3.94 10.95 -10.18
CA ASP A 321 -4.21 9.66 -9.57
C ASP A 321 -4.82 8.66 -10.58
N PRO A 322 -4.52 7.35 -10.48
CA PRO A 322 -3.75 6.68 -9.41
C PRO A 322 -2.22 6.77 -9.56
N GLY A 323 -1.71 7.44 -10.59
CA GLY A 323 -0.31 7.79 -10.73
C GLY A 323 0.58 6.67 -11.29
N PRO A 324 1.89 6.95 -11.49
CA PRO A 324 2.80 6.09 -12.25
C PRO A 324 3.14 4.75 -11.56
N PHE A 325 2.78 4.59 -10.29
CA PHE A 325 3.01 3.36 -9.53
C PHE A 325 1.79 2.41 -9.53
N PHE A 326 0.70 2.77 -10.20
CA PHE A 326 -0.39 1.85 -10.49
C PHE A 326 -0.03 0.97 -11.70
N ASP A 327 -0.06 -0.34 -11.49
CA ASP A 327 0.28 -1.39 -12.46
C ASP A 327 -0.95 -1.66 -13.34
N TRP A 328 -1.08 -0.85 -14.39
CA TRP A 328 -2.14 -0.99 -15.39
C TRP A 328 -2.16 -2.37 -16.06
N PRO A 329 -1.05 -2.91 -16.59
CA PRO A 329 -1.04 -4.25 -17.19
C PRO A 329 -1.61 -5.32 -16.27
N ARG A 330 -1.25 -5.29 -14.98
CA ARG A 330 -1.81 -6.21 -14.01
C ARG A 330 -3.30 -5.98 -13.78
N ALA A 331 -3.72 -4.73 -13.56
CA ALA A 331 -5.11 -4.42 -13.29
C ALA A 331 -6.03 -4.82 -14.46
N GLU A 332 -5.60 -4.62 -15.70
CA GLU A 332 -6.32 -5.05 -16.91
C GLU A 332 -6.39 -6.58 -16.97
N ALA A 333 -5.27 -7.28 -16.79
CA ALA A 333 -5.22 -8.74 -16.80
C ALA A 333 -6.09 -9.38 -15.71
N ASP A 334 -6.04 -8.83 -14.49
CA ASP A 334 -6.77 -9.37 -13.33
C ASP A 334 -8.27 -9.09 -13.40
N SER A 335 -8.67 -7.90 -13.87
CA SER A 335 -10.08 -7.52 -13.98
C SER A 335 -10.75 -8.07 -15.24
N GLY A 336 -9.97 -8.36 -16.29
CA GLY A 336 -10.45 -8.65 -17.63
C GLY A 336 -11.17 -7.48 -18.30
N LEU A 337 -10.85 -6.25 -17.89
CA LEU A 337 -11.29 -4.98 -18.46
C LEU A 337 -10.09 -4.27 -19.10
N SER A 338 -10.33 -3.45 -20.11
CA SER A 338 -9.31 -2.61 -20.74
C SER A 338 -9.55 -1.13 -20.45
N ARG A 339 -8.51 -0.30 -20.57
CA ARG A 339 -8.63 1.16 -20.51
C ARG A 339 -9.42 1.82 -21.65
#